data_AF-A0A9E5WDS9-F1
#
_entry.id   AF-A0A9E5WDS9-F1
#
_cell.length_a   1.000
_cell.length_b   1.000
_cell.length_c   1.000
_cell.angle_alpha   90.00
_cell.angle_beta   90.00
_cell.angle_gamma   90.00
#
_symmetry.space_group_name_H-M   'P 1'
#
loop_
_entity.id
_entity.type
_entity.pdbx_description
1 polymer ?
#
loop_
_entity_poly.entity_id
_entity_poly.type
_entity_poly.pdbx_seq_one_letter_code
_entity_poly.pdbx_strand_id
1 'polypeptide(L)'
;MIKQKPDREKALSTSEQRYRTLVETMGDGLSEIDENMITTYANEMLGQMWGRSNDEIIGKKVDQFLDDENKAILFKQLEKRKKGESDPYEIVWIKKDGSELHTIMTPTPYFDSQGNFKGSFAVITDISKQKKEKNLLELRVRQRTRELENKTKSLEEVNTALRVLLKKREEDKTILEERMLLNVRELVIPYIERIRDYRLNDRQKGCLDIIESSLNDIVAPFLHKLSLEFLSLTPSEIQVANLVKFGKTTKEIARILNLSGKTIEFYRKSIRKKVGITNKSINLRTFLTSTK
;
A
#
# COMPACT_ATOMS: atom_id res chain seq x y z
N MET A 1 21.40 -73.49 46.78
CA MET A 1 20.41 -73.33 45.70
C MET A 1 19.99 -71.86 45.64
N ILE A 2 20.43 -71.15 44.60
CA ILE A 2 20.21 -69.70 44.42
C ILE A 2 18.97 -69.55 43.52
N LYS A 3 17.86 -69.01 44.06
CA LYS A 3 16.67 -68.61 43.30
C LYS A 3 16.41 -67.12 43.51
N GLN A 4 17.09 -66.28 42.72
CA GLN A 4 16.75 -64.87 42.51
C GLN A 4 17.11 -64.51 41.05
N LYS A 5 16.19 -64.75 40.11
CA LYS A 5 16.33 -64.34 38.70
C LYS A 5 15.06 -63.92 37.92
N PRO A 6 13.80 -64.18 38.34
CA PRO A 6 12.67 -63.98 37.42
C PRO A 6 12.15 -62.53 37.28
N ASP A 7 12.45 -61.62 38.22
CA ASP A 7 11.84 -60.28 38.23
C ASP A 7 12.63 -59.24 37.41
N ARG A 8 13.98 -59.34 37.45
CA ARG A 8 14.88 -58.44 36.73
C ARG A 8 14.94 -58.73 35.22
N GLU A 9 14.86 -60.00 34.83
CA GLU A 9 14.80 -60.42 33.42
C GLU A 9 13.46 -60.00 32.77
N LYS A 10 12.35 -60.13 33.51
CA LYS A 10 11.04 -59.64 33.04
C LYS A 10 11.00 -58.12 32.92
N ALA A 11 11.50 -57.40 33.92
CA ALA A 11 11.57 -55.94 33.87
C ALA A 11 12.44 -55.43 32.71
N LEU A 12 13.58 -56.10 32.44
CA LEU A 12 14.45 -55.79 31.31
C LEU A 12 13.74 -56.02 29.98
N SER A 13 13.12 -57.20 29.80
CA SER A 13 12.38 -57.55 28.59
C SER A 13 11.19 -56.61 28.33
N THR A 14 10.42 -56.24 29.36
CA THR A 14 9.32 -55.28 29.22
C THR A 14 9.82 -53.88 28.87
N SER A 15 10.94 -53.44 29.43
CA SER A 15 11.54 -52.15 29.08
C SER A 15 12.06 -52.13 27.64
N GLU A 16 12.73 -53.19 27.19
CA GLU A 16 13.22 -53.34 25.82
C GLU A 16 12.07 -53.35 24.80
N GLN A 17 10.99 -54.08 25.07
CA GLN A 17 9.79 -54.06 24.24
C GLN A 17 9.18 -52.67 24.15
N ARG A 18 9.08 -51.95 25.28
CA ARG A 18 8.54 -50.59 25.31
C ARG A 18 9.39 -49.62 24.49
N TYR A 19 10.72 -49.68 24.60
CA TYR A 19 11.62 -48.83 23.80
C TYR A 19 11.54 -49.16 22.32
N ARG A 20 11.50 -50.45 21.97
CA ARG A 20 11.33 -50.90 20.59
C ARG A 20 10.05 -50.36 19.97
N THR A 21 8.91 -50.48 20.67
CA THR A 21 7.63 -49.94 20.18
C THR A 21 7.69 -48.43 19.99
N LEU A 22 8.31 -47.67 20.90
CA LEU A 22 8.44 -46.22 20.74
C LEU A 22 9.27 -45.83 19.50
N VAL A 23 10.40 -46.52 19.27
CA VAL A 23 11.28 -46.26 18.12
C VAL A 23 10.65 -46.72 16.79
N GLU A 24 9.85 -47.78 16.79
CA GLU A 24 9.18 -48.30 15.59
C GLU A 24 7.90 -47.52 15.24
N THR A 25 7.24 -46.90 16.22
CA THR A 25 5.99 -46.14 16.00
C THR A 25 6.20 -44.63 15.81
N MET A 26 7.42 -44.12 16.01
CA MET A 26 7.69 -42.71 15.78
C MET A 26 7.67 -42.36 14.28
N GLY A 27 7.16 -41.17 13.96
CA GLY A 27 7.09 -40.68 12.59
C GLY A 27 8.42 -40.17 12.03
N ASP A 28 9.51 -40.28 12.81
CA ASP A 28 10.86 -39.85 12.44
C ASP A 28 11.76 -41.06 12.14
N GLY A 29 12.80 -40.85 11.33
CA GLY A 29 13.88 -41.82 11.18
C GLY A 29 14.78 -41.81 12.41
N LEU A 30 15.26 -42.99 12.82
CA LEU A 30 16.37 -43.15 13.76
C LEU A 30 17.51 -43.85 13.04
N SER A 31 18.73 -43.33 13.20
CA SER A 31 19.93 -44.07 12.88
C SER A 31 20.96 -44.02 13.99
N GLU A 32 21.83 -45.02 14.01
CA GLU A 32 23.06 -45.05 14.80
C GLU A 32 24.22 -45.26 13.85
N ILE A 33 25.31 -44.52 14.07
CA ILE A 33 26.59 -44.72 13.40
C ILE A 33 27.69 -45.01 14.41
N ASP A 34 28.66 -45.83 14.03
CA ASP A 34 29.88 -46.09 14.80
C ASP A 34 30.95 -44.98 14.62
N GLU A 35 32.11 -45.17 15.25
CA GLU A 35 33.26 -44.26 15.14
C GLU A 35 33.81 -44.10 13.71
N ASN A 36 33.51 -45.05 12.81
CA ASN A 36 33.93 -45.06 11.40
C ASN A 36 32.84 -44.53 10.45
N MET A 37 31.76 -43.97 11.01
CA MET A 37 30.58 -43.47 10.29
C MET A 37 29.79 -44.57 9.57
N ILE A 38 29.96 -45.82 9.99
CA ILE A 38 29.21 -46.95 9.45
C ILE A 38 27.89 -47.02 10.22
N THR A 39 26.78 -47.12 9.48
CA THR A 39 25.45 -47.22 10.08
C THR A 39 25.29 -48.58 10.75
N THR A 40 25.13 -48.61 12.07
CA THR A 40 24.96 -49.83 12.88
C THR A 40 23.48 -50.17 13.11
N TYR A 41 22.62 -49.16 13.08
CA TYR A 41 21.18 -49.32 13.27
C TYR A 41 20.41 -48.30 12.43
N ALA A 42 19.24 -48.72 11.95
CA ALA A 42 18.22 -47.88 11.34
C ALA A 42 16.84 -48.42 11.70
N ASN A 43 15.90 -47.54 12.09
CA ASN A 43 14.51 -47.95 12.26
C ASN A 43 13.79 -48.08 10.91
N GLU A 44 12.63 -48.74 10.89
CA GLU A 44 11.86 -48.95 9.66
C GLU A 44 11.42 -47.63 8.99
N MET A 45 11.08 -46.62 9.79
CA MET A 45 10.67 -45.32 9.28
C MET A 45 11.76 -44.65 8.45
N LEU A 46 13.04 -44.74 8.86
CA LEU A 46 14.15 -44.21 8.06
C LEU A 46 14.25 -44.91 6.69
N GLY A 47 14.09 -46.23 6.66
CA GLY A 47 14.06 -47.01 5.43
C GLY A 47 12.91 -46.58 4.51
N GLN A 48 11.71 -46.38 5.08
CA GLN A 48 10.53 -45.90 4.35
C GLN A 48 10.74 -44.50 3.76
N MET A 49 11.29 -43.56 4.55
CA MET A 49 11.60 -42.19 4.10
C MET A 49 12.62 -42.17 2.97
N TRP A 50 13.68 -42.99 3.04
CA TRP A 50 14.71 -43.08 2.01
C TRP A 50 14.32 -43.93 0.79
N GLY A 51 13.27 -44.74 0.91
CA GLY A 51 12.89 -45.74 -0.10
C GLY A 51 13.93 -46.86 -0.23
N ARG A 52 14.62 -47.20 0.86
CA ARG A 52 15.69 -48.21 0.93
C ARG A 52 15.38 -49.22 2.01
N SER A 53 15.79 -50.48 1.84
CA SER A 53 15.70 -51.45 2.93
C SER A 53 16.80 -51.20 3.97
N ASN A 54 16.60 -51.68 5.20
CA ASN A 54 17.63 -51.59 6.24
C ASN A 54 18.93 -52.30 5.84
N ASP A 55 18.88 -53.37 5.03
CA ASP A 55 20.07 -54.07 4.53
C ASP A 55 20.89 -53.23 3.55
N GLU A 56 20.26 -52.26 2.87
CA GLU A 56 20.94 -51.31 1.99
C GLU A 56 21.56 -50.14 2.79
N ILE A 57 21.15 -49.95 4.04
CA ILE A 57 21.54 -48.83 4.91
C ILE A 57 22.60 -49.28 5.92
N ILE A 58 22.32 -50.36 6.65
CA ILE A 58 23.16 -50.89 7.72
C ILE A 58 24.46 -51.45 7.12
N GLY A 59 25.58 -51.18 7.78
CA GLY A 59 26.91 -51.56 7.31
C GLY A 59 27.47 -50.67 6.20
N LYS A 60 26.74 -49.62 5.78
CA LYS A 60 27.23 -48.61 4.83
C LYS A 60 27.66 -47.35 5.54
N LYS A 61 28.65 -46.65 4.96
CA LYS A 61 29.00 -45.31 5.42
C LYS A 61 27.86 -44.35 5.11
N VAL A 62 27.47 -43.54 6.10
CA VAL A 62 26.33 -42.62 6.01
C VAL A 62 26.51 -41.55 4.92
N ASP A 63 27.75 -41.21 4.55
CA ASP A 63 28.08 -40.22 3.52
C ASP A 63 27.82 -40.69 2.07
N GLN A 64 27.58 -41.99 1.86
CA GLN A 64 27.28 -42.56 0.54
C GLN A 64 25.92 -42.13 -0.01
N PHE A 65 25.05 -41.59 0.86
CA PHE A 65 23.69 -41.18 0.51
C PHE A 65 23.54 -39.67 0.33
N LEU A 66 24.67 -38.97 0.20
CA LEU A 66 24.76 -37.51 0.11
C LEU A 66 25.48 -37.09 -1.17
N ASP A 67 25.14 -35.91 -1.68
CA ASP A 67 25.98 -35.20 -2.65
C ASP A 67 27.20 -34.54 -1.97
N ASP A 68 28.07 -33.92 -2.74
CA ASP A 68 29.33 -33.36 -2.21
C ASP A 68 29.10 -32.16 -1.27
N GLU A 69 28.06 -31.36 -1.50
CA GLU A 69 27.69 -30.24 -0.61
C GLU A 69 27.24 -30.76 0.76
N ASN A 70 26.33 -31.75 0.77
CA ASN A 70 25.81 -32.30 2.00
C ASN A 70 26.83 -33.20 2.72
N LYS A 71 27.77 -33.84 2.01
CA LYS A 71 28.94 -34.49 2.63
C LYS A 71 29.77 -33.49 3.43
N ALA A 72 30.04 -32.31 2.87
CA ALA A 72 30.80 -31.28 3.58
C ALA A 72 30.09 -30.83 4.87
N ILE A 73 28.76 -30.67 4.82
CA ILE A 73 27.92 -30.37 5.99
C ILE A 73 28.05 -31.50 7.03
N LEU A 74 27.87 -32.75 6.60
CA LEU A 74 27.96 -33.91 7.48
C LEU A 74 29.32 -33.99 8.17
N PHE A 75 30.44 -33.89 7.43
CA PHE A 75 31.78 -33.98 8.00
C PHE A 75 32.06 -32.87 9.01
N LYS A 76 31.65 -31.63 8.70
CA LYS A 76 31.77 -30.51 9.66
C LYS A 76 31.02 -30.80 10.95
N GLN A 77 29.81 -31.36 10.85
CA GLN A 77 28.98 -31.67 12.00
C GLN A 77 29.51 -32.89 12.77
N LEU A 78 30.12 -33.87 12.11
CA LEU A 78 30.78 -35.00 12.78
C LEU A 78 31.99 -34.55 13.60
N GLU A 79 32.79 -33.60 13.10
CA GLU A 79 33.91 -33.04 13.87
C GLU A 79 33.45 -32.30 15.13
N LYS A 80 32.27 -31.66 15.08
CA LYS A 80 31.63 -31.10 16.28
C LYS A 80 31.15 -32.20 17.24
N ARG A 81 30.49 -33.24 16.72
CA ARG A 81 30.02 -34.38 17.52
C ARG A 81 31.15 -35.08 18.27
N LYS A 82 32.33 -35.21 17.65
CA LYS A 82 33.53 -35.76 18.29
C LYS A 82 34.01 -34.95 19.49
N LYS A 83 33.65 -33.66 19.58
CA LYS A 83 33.92 -32.77 20.72
C LYS A 83 32.77 -32.70 21.72
N GLY A 84 31.70 -33.47 21.50
CA GLY A 84 30.49 -33.45 22.33
C GLY A 84 29.48 -32.38 21.95
N GLU A 85 29.69 -31.63 20.86
CA GLU A 85 28.75 -30.62 20.37
C GLU A 85 27.71 -31.26 19.43
N SER A 86 26.42 -30.99 19.65
CA SER A 86 25.34 -31.59 18.86
C SER A 86 24.15 -30.66 18.68
N ASP A 87 24.23 -29.77 17.69
CA ASP A 87 23.10 -28.95 17.26
C ASP A 87 22.31 -29.65 16.15
N PRO A 88 20.96 -29.54 16.12
CA PRO A 88 20.17 -29.92 14.97
C PRO A 88 20.57 -29.13 13.71
N TYR A 89 20.52 -29.77 12.55
CA TYR A 89 20.84 -29.10 11.28
C TYR A 89 20.10 -29.70 10.10
N GLU A 90 19.89 -28.89 9.05
CA GLU A 90 19.32 -29.36 7.80
C GLU A 90 20.36 -30.14 6.99
N ILE A 91 19.93 -31.27 6.42
CA ILE A 91 20.71 -32.05 5.47
C ILE A 91 19.79 -32.69 4.44
N VAL A 92 20.26 -32.77 3.19
CA VAL A 92 19.51 -33.34 2.08
C VAL A 92 20.12 -34.67 1.68
N TRP A 93 19.28 -35.71 1.66
CA TRP A 93 19.68 -37.06 1.27
C TRP A 93 19.21 -37.39 -0.14
N ILE A 94 19.93 -38.29 -0.80
CA ILE A 94 19.55 -38.84 -2.10
C ILE A 94 18.81 -40.17 -1.88
N LYS A 95 17.51 -40.18 -2.17
CA LYS A 95 16.66 -41.38 -2.10
C LYS A 95 17.06 -42.42 -3.14
N LYS A 96 16.54 -43.64 -3.01
CA LYS A 96 16.79 -44.74 -3.96
C LYS A 96 16.37 -44.39 -5.40
N ASP A 97 15.31 -43.62 -5.55
CA ASP A 97 14.80 -43.15 -6.85
C ASP A 97 15.56 -41.94 -7.41
N GLY A 98 16.60 -41.46 -6.71
CA GLY A 98 17.39 -40.29 -7.07
C GLY A 98 16.79 -38.95 -6.65
N SER A 99 15.59 -38.94 -6.05
CA SER A 99 14.97 -37.70 -5.57
C SER A 99 15.54 -37.25 -4.22
N GLU A 100 15.42 -35.95 -3.95
CA GLU A 100 15.89 -35.37 -2.69
C GLU A 100 14.92 -35.65 -1.53
N LEU A 101 15.49 -35.94 -0.36
CA LEU A 101 14.81 -35.95 0.93
C LEU A 101 15.42 -34.85 1.81
N HIS A 102 14.66 -33.78 2.06
CA HIS A 102 15.09 -32.73 2.97
C HIS A 102 14.77 -33.12 4.41
N THR A 103 15.77 -33.08 5.28
CA THR A 103 15.60 -33.48 6.67
C THR A 103 16.22 -32.48 7.63
N ILE A 104 15.73 -32.47 8.87
CA ILE A 104 16.48 -31.96 10.01
C ILE A 104 17.04 -33.18 10.73
N MET A 105 18.36 -33.20 10.90
CA MET A 105 19.04 -34.23 11.68
C MET A 105 19.41 -33.68 13.06
N THR A 106 18.97 -34.39 14.09
CA THR A 106 19.26 -34.09 15.50
C THR A 106 20.20 -35.18 16.04
N PRO A 107 21.51 -34.95 16.04
CA PRO A 107 22.47 -35.94 16.50
C PRO A 107 22.60 -35.98 18.01
N THR A 108 22.97 -37.13 18.55
CA THR A 108 23.33 -37.32 19.95
C THR A 108 24.57 -38.23 20.03
N PRO A 109 25.77 -37.66 20.21
CA PRO A 109 27.00 -38.44 20.30
C PRO A 109 27.06 -39.21 21.62
N TYR A 110 27.73 -40.36 21.59
CA TYR A 110 28.07 -41.12 22.79
C TYR A 110 29.54 -41.53 22.77
N PHE A 111 30.10 -41.65 23.96
CA PHE A 111 31.53 -41.81 24.19
C PHE A 111 31.79 -43.08 25.00
N ASP A 112 32.98 -43.64 24.86
CA ASP A 112 33.45 -44.72 25.72
C ASP A 112 33.81 -44.21 27.13
N SER A 113 34.21 -45.12 28.02
CA SER A 113 34.64 -44.79 29.40
C SER A 113 35.89 -43.91 29.47
N GLN A 114 36.66 -43.81 28.38
CA GLN A 114 37.87 -43.00 28.28
C GLN A 114 37.59 -41.62 27.65
N GLY A 115 36.35 -41.35 27.26
CA GLY A 115 35.95 -40.10 26.61
C GLY A 115 36.17 -40.08 25.10
N ASN A 116 36.50 -41.21 24.47
CA ASN A 116 36.64 -41.28 23.01
C ASN A 116 35.27 -41.40 22.35
N PHE A 117 35.10 -40.74 21.21
CA PHE A 117 33.89 -40.83 20.42
C PHE A 117 33.69 -42.27 19.92
N LYS A 118 32.56 -42.88 20.29
CA LYS A 118 32.20 -44.25 19.90
C LYS A 118 31.11 -44.29 18.81
N GLY A 119 30.40 -43.18 18.64
CA GLY A 119 29.33 -43.10 17.66
C GLY A 119 28.31 -42.04 17.99
N SER A 120 27.23 -42.04 17.21
CA SER A 120 26.16 -41.06 17.35
C SER A 120 24.84 -41.67 16.96
N PHE A 121 23.82 -41.44 17.78
CA PHE A 121 22.44 -41.55 17.35
C PHE A 121 22.07 -40.30 16.55
N ALA A 122 21.07 -40.42 15.68
CA ALA A 122 20.47 -39.29 14.98
C ALA A 122 18.98 -39.52 14.78
N VAL A 123 18.17 -38.57 15.26
CA VAL A 123 16.77 -38.45 14.86
C VAL A 123 16.72 -37.65 13.56
N ILE A 124 16.01 -38.17 12.57
CA ILE A 124 15.95 -37.65 11.21
C ILE A 124 14.48 -37.33 10.90
N THR A 125 14.15 -36.05 10.90
CA THR A 125 12.79 -35.57 10.64
C THR A 125 12.66 -35.11 9.20
N ASP A 126 11.72 -35.68 8.45
CA ASP A 126 11.41 -35.22 7.09
C ASP A 126 10.72 -33.86 7.10
N ILE A 127 11.33 -32.90 6.43
CA ILE A 127 10.82 -31.53 6.25
C ILE A 127 10.46 -31.22 4.79
N SER A 128 10.46 -32.23 3.91
CA SER A 128 10.25 -32.06 2.46
C SER A 128 8.89 -31.46 2.15
N LYS A 129 7.83 -31.89 2.85
CA LYS A 129 6.48 -31.34 2.66
C LYS A 129 6.42 -29.88 3.12
N GLN A 130 6.95 -29.59 4.30
CA GLN A 130 6.98 -28.28 4.92
C GLN A 130 7.75 -27.28 4.05
N LYS A 131 8.89 -27.71 3.49
CA LYS A 131 9.72 -26.90 2.59
C LYS A 131 9.00 -26.61 1.27
N LYS A 132 8.32 -27.60 0.68
CA LYS A 132 7.49 -27.41 -0.52
C LYS A 132 6.32 -26.46 -0.27
N GLU A 133 5.60 -26.61 0.83
CA GLU A 133 4.48 -25.74 1.21
C GLU A 133 4.95 -24.31 1.44
N LYS A 134 6.07 -24.13 2.16
CA LYS A 134 6.71 -22.83 2.38
C LYS A 134 7.08 -22.16 1.05
N ASN A 135 7.78 -22.87 0.16
CA ASN A 135 8.20 -22.33 -1.14
C ASN A 135 7.00 -21.93 -2.01
N LEU A 136 5.93 -22.74 -2.02
CA LEU A 136 4.71 -22.42 -2.75
C LEU A 136 4.02 -21.17 -2.19
N LEU A 137 3.98 -21.05 -0.86
CA LEU A 137 3.42 -19.88 -0.20
C LEU A 137 4.23 -18.62 -0.50
N GLU A 138 5.56 -18.69 -0.44
CA GLU A 138 6.46 -17.58 -0.78
C GLU A 138 6.26 -17.12 -2.23
N LEU A 139 6.12 -18.07 -3.18
CA LEU A 139 5.83 -17.75 -4.58
C LEU A 139 4.48 -17.03 -4.72
N ARG A 140 3.44 -17.53 -4.04
CA ARG A 140 2.10 -16.92 -4.04
C ARG A 140 2.12 -15.52 -3.46
N VAL A 141 2.84 -15.30 -2.36
CA VAL A 141 3.02 -13.97 -1.75
C VAL A 141 3.70 -13.04 -2.74
N ARG A 142 4.80 -13.44 -3.38
CA ARG A 142 5.49 -12.63 -4.39
C ARG A 142 4.58 -12.26 -5.56
N GLN A 143 3.79 -13.20 -6.07
CA GLN A 143 2.82 -12.94 -7.13
C GLN A 143 1.76 -11.92 -6.69
N ARG A 144 1.17 -12.10 -5.51
CA ARG A 144 0.16 -11.17 -4.97
C ARG A 144 0.70 -9.78 -4.71
N THR A 145 1.92 -9.65 -4.20
CA THR A 145 2.58 -8.35 -4.00
C THR A 145 2.70 -7.61 -5.33
N ARG A 146 3.18 -8.28 -6.39
CA ARG A 146 3.32 -7.67 -7.72
C ARG A 146 1.97 -7.28 -8.33
N GLU A 147 0.93 -8.09 -8.15
CA GLU A 147 -0.43 -7.73 -8.57
C GLU A 147 -0.94 -6.48 -7.85
N LEU A 148 -0.72 -6.38 -6.53
CA LEU A 148 -1.13 -5.23 -5.73
C LEU A 148 -0.38 -3.95 -6.10
N GLU A 149 0.93 -4.04 -6.36
CA GLU A 149 1.73 -2.89 -6.84
C GLU A 149 1.19 -2.36 -8.17
N ASN A 150 0.92 -3.24 -9.13
CA ASN A 150 0.34 -2.85 -10.43
C ASN A 150 -1.05 -2.20 -10.27
N LYS A 151 -1.92 -2.78 -9.42
CA LYS A 151 -3.24 -2.21 -9.15
C LYS A 151 -3.15 -0.85 -8.46
N THR A 152 -2.23 -0.68 -7.51
CA THR A 152 -2.02 0.58 -6.80
C THR A 152 -1.58 1.67 -7.77
N LYS A 153 -0.60 1.37 -8.63
CA LYS A 153 -0.15 2.31 -9.67
C LYS A 153 -1.28 2.70 -10.61
N SER A 154 -2.06 1.73 -11.09
CA SER A 154 -3.21 2.02 -11.97
C SER A 154 -4.27 2.88 -11.27
N LEU A 155 -4.55 2.61 -9.99
CA LEU A 155 -5.48 3.44 -9.20
C LEU A 155 -4.96 4.87 -9.01
N GLU A 156 -3.67 5.06 -8.78
CA GLU A 156 -3.06 6.39 -8.68
C GLU A 156 -3.16 7.17 -9.99
N GLU A 157 -2.93 6.52 -11.13
CA GLU A 157 -3.09 7.12 -12.46
C GLU A 157 -4.55 7.55 -12.70
N VAL A 158 -5.52 6.66 -12.42
CA VAL A 158 -6.95 6.96 -12.56
C VAL A 158 -7.38 8.09 -11.61
N ASN A 159 -6.95 8.07 -10.35
CA ASN A 159 -7.25 9.13 -9.39
C ASN A 159 -6.67 10.48 -9.81
N THR A 160 -5.46 10.49 -10.37
CA THR A 160 -4.84 11.70 -10.90
C THR A 160 -5.63 12.25 -12.10
N ALA A 161 -6.00 11.38 -13.04
CA ALA A 161 -6.84 11.76 -14.18
C ALA A 161 -8.20 12.34 -13.73
N LEU A 162 -8.87 11.69 -12.77
CA LEU A 162 -10.13 12.17 -12.21
C LEU A 162 -9.99 13.54 -11.54
N ARG A 163 -8.93 13.77 -10.76
CA ARG A 163 -8.68 15.09 -10.14
C ARG A 163 -8.49 16.18 -11.17
N VAL A 164 -7.73 15.91 -12.24
CA VAL A 164 -7.52 16.86 -13.33
C VAL A 164 -8.84 17.15 -14.05
N LEU A 165 -9.63 16.12 -14.38
CA LEU A 165 -10.93 16.29 -15.03
C LEU A 165 -11.92 17.07 -14.17
N LEU A 166 -11.98 16.80 -12.86
CA LEU A 166 -12.83 17.54 -11.93
C LEU A 166 -12.43 19.01 -11.86
N LYS A 167 -11.13 19.30 -11.76
CA LYS A 167 -10.63 20.68 -11.77
C LYS A 167 -11.00 21.39 -13.08
N LYS A 168 -10.77 20.73 -14.22
CA LYS A 168 -11.10 21.29 -15.53
C LYS A 168 -12.60 21.56 -15.69
N ARG A 169 -13.45 20.65 -15.19
CA ARG A 169 -14.90 20.83 -15.19
C ARG A 169 -15.35 22.05 -14.37
N GLU A 170 -14.73 22.27 -13.20
CA GLU A 170 -15.06 23.44 -12.38
C GLU A 170 -14.57 24.73 -13.04
N GLU A 171 -13.37 24.74 -13.64
CA GLU A 171 -12.87 25.86 -14.43
C GLU A 171 -13.79 26.20 -15.62
N ASP A 172 -14.19 25.20 -16.40
CA ASP A 172 -15.07 25.39 -17.56
C ASP A 172 -16.46 25.88 -17.14
N LYS A 173 -16.96 25.41 -15.99
CA LYS A 173 -18.21 25.90 -15.40
C LYS A 173 -18.11 27.37 -15.02
N THR A 174 -17.04 27.78 -14.32
CA THR A 174 -16.82 29.19 -13.95
C THR A 174 -16.75 30.08 -15.19
N ILE A 175 -16.00 29.67 -16.22
CA ILE A 175 -15.90 30.40 -17.49
C ILE A 175 -17.27 30.58 -18.15
N LEU A 176 -18.11 29.54 -18.13
CA LEU A 176 -19.46 29.61 -18.69
C LEU A 176 -20.36 30.57 -17.89
N GLU A 177 -20.32 30.50 -16.57
CA GLU A 177 -21.08 31.37 -15.66
C GLU A 177 -20.70 32.85 -15.87
N GLU A 178 -19.41 33.17 -15.95
CA GLU A 178 -18.92 34.53 -16.24
C GLU A 178 -19.35 35.02 -17.62
N ARG A 179 -19.22 34.19 -18.65
CA ARG A 179 -19.62 34.55 -20.02
C ARG A 179 -21.11 34.84 -20.10
N MET A 180 -21.95 34.06 -19.43
CA MET A 180 -23.39 34.35 -19.38
C MET A 180 -23.68 35.69 -18.71
N LEU A 181 -23.02 35.98 -17.59
CA LEU A 181 -23.21 37.24 -16.89
C LEU A 181 -22.81 38.44 -17.77
N LEU A 182 -21.66 38.35 -18.44
CA LEU A 182 -21.20 39.38 -19.38
C LEU A 182 -22.16 39.55 -20.55
N ASN A 183 -22.63 38.45 -21.15
CA ASN A 183 -23.58 38.53 -22.27
C ASN A 183 -24.87 39.25 -21.85
N VAL A 184 -25.43 38.93 -20.69
CA VAL A 184 -26.65 39.61 -20.22
C VAL A 184 -26.37 41.08 -19.92
N ARG A 185 -25.32 41.40 -19.15
CA ARG A 185 -25.06 42.77 -18.71
C ARG A 185 -24.55 43.71 -19.80
N GLU A 186 -23.72 43.21 -20.72
CA GLU A 186 -23.07 44.03 -21.73
C GLU A 186 -23.80 43.99 -23.08
N LEU A 187 -24.53 42.91 -23.39
CA LEU A 187 -25.19 42.73 -24.69
C LEU A 187 -26.72 42.75 -24.63
N VAL A 188 -27.36 42.61 -23.45
CA VAL A 188 -28.82 42.60 -23.36
C VAL A 188 -29.34 43.82 -22.61
N ILE A 189 -28.86 44.05 -21.38
CA ILE A 189 -29.31 45.16 -20.52
C ILE A 189 -29.19 46.54 -21.20
N PRO A 190 -28.10 46.90 -21.91
CA PRO A 190 -27.97 48.23 -22.49
C PRO A 190 -29.05 48.52 -23.55
N TYR A 191 -29.54 47.50 -24.24
CA TYR A 191 -30.63 47.66 -25.20
C TYR A 191 -31.99 47.74 -24.52
N ILE A 192 -32.19 47.03 -23.40
CA ILE A 192 -33.39 47.18 -22.56
C ILE A 192 -33.48 48.61 -22.01
N GLU A 193 -32.37 49.13 -21.47
CA GLU A 193 -32.27 50.53 -21.01
C GLU A 193 -32.53 51.51 -22.15
N ARG A 194 -31.94 51.29 -23.33
CA ARG A 194 -32.19 52.15 -24.50
C ARG A 194 -33.66 52.15 -24.92
N ILE A 195 -34.37 51.02 -24.86
CA ILE A 195 -35.80 50.96 -25.18
C ILE A 195 -36.62 51.74 -24.14
N ARG A 196 -36.20 51.72 -22.87
CA ARG A 196 -36.86 52.43 -21.76
C ARG A 196 -36.79 53.96 -21.90
N ASP A 197 -35.83 54.50 -22.65
CA ASP A 197 -35.71 55.92 -22.94
C ASP A 197 -36.77 56.47 -23.94
N TYR A 198 -37.51 55.59 -24.62
CA TYR A 198 -38.59 56.00 -25.53
C TYR A 198 -39.94 56.14 -24.81
N ARG A 199 -40.91 56.83 -25.43
CA ARG A 199 -42.30 56.85 -24.95
C ARG A 199 -42.96 55.49 -25.18
N LEU A 200 -42.96 54.66 -24.14
CA LEU A 200 -43.65 53.37 -24.09
C LEU A 200 -45.04 53.51 -23.48
N ASN A 201 -46.00 52.68 -23.92
CA ASN A 201 -47.28 52.52 -23.24
C ASN A 201 -47.18 51.57 -22.04
N ASP A 202 -48.20 51.55 -21.17
CA ASP A 202 -48.16 50.78 -19.91
C ASP A 202 -47.97 49.27 -20.12
N ARG A 203 -48.57 48.71 -21.19
CA ARG A 203 -48.42 47.28 -21.52
C ARG A 203 -46.99 46.94 -21.94
N GLN A 204 -46.37 47.79 -22.76
CA GLN A 204 -44.96 47.63 -23.18
C GLN A 204 -44.01 47.76 -22.00
N LYS A 205 -44.26 48.71 -21.09
CA LYS A 205 -43.48 48.90 -19.87
C LYS A 205 -43.57 47.67 -18.95
N GLY A 206 -44.78 47.15 -18.73
CA GLY A 206 -44.98 45.93 -17.95
C GLY A 206 -44.26 44.71 -18.54
N CYS A 207 -44.27 44.54 -19.87
CA CYS A 207 -43.51 43.47 -20.52
C CYS A 207 -41.99 43.63 -20.34
N LEU A 208 -41.45 44.85 -20.46
CA LEU A 208 -40.04 45.14 -20.24
C LEU A 208 -39.60 44.85 -18.81
N ASP A 209 -40.42 45.21 -17.82
CA ASP A 209 -40.13 44.96 -16.41
C ASP A 209 -40.10 43.44 -16.11
N ILE A 210 -40.99 42.65 -16.72
CA ILE A 210 -40.96 41.17 -16.63
C ILE A 210 -39.70 40.58 -17.27
N ILE A 211 -39.30 41.07 -18.46
CA ILE A 211 -38.08 40.61 -19.15
C ILE A 211 -36.84 40.93 -18.31
N GLU A 212 -36.73 42.15 -17.80
CA GLU A 212 -35.59 42.56 -16.97
C GLU A 212 -35.54 41.76 -15.66
N SER A 213 -36.68 41.56 -14.99
CA SER A 213 -36.76 40.72 -13.79
C SER A 213 -36.33 39.29 -14.09
N SER A 214 -36.82 38.70 -15.19
CA SER A 214 -36.49 37.32 -15.55
C SER A 214 -35.02 37.15 -15.89
N LEU A 215 -34.41 38.12 -16.58
CA LEU A 215 -32.97 38.14 -16.86
C LEU A 215 -32.15 38.28 -15.58
N ASN A 216 -32.58 39.15 -14.66
CA ASN A 216 -31.94 39.30 -13.36
C ASN A 216 -32.02 38.00 -12.54
N ASP A 217 -33.16 37.31 -12.53
CA ASP A 217 -33.32 36.01 -11.86
C ASP A 217 -32.43 34.93 -12.48
N ILE A 218 -32.31 34.91 -13.81
CA ILE A 218 -31.42 33.98 -14.53
C ILE A 218 -29.96 34.21 -14.13
N VAL A 219 -29.52 35.47 -13.98
CA VAL A 219 -28.11 35.76 -13.65
C VAL A 219 -27.82 35.84 -12.15
N ALA A 220 -28.83 35.91 -11.30
CA ALA A 220 -28.70 36.02 -9.85
C ALA A 220 -27.80 34.93 -9.22
N PRO A 221 -27.90 33.64 -9.61
CA PRO A 221 -27.01 32.61 -9.08
C PRO A 221 -25.52 32.85 -9.35
N PHE A 222 -25.17 33.57 -10.41
CA PHE A 222 -23.79 33.85 -10.81
C PHE A 222 -23.22 35.11 -10.14
N LEU A 223 -24.07 36.04 -9.70
CA LEU A 223 -23.65 37.27 -9.01
C LEU A 223 -22.98 37.00 -7.66
N HIS A 224 -23.43 35.96 -6.95
CA HIS A 224 -22.84 35.57 -5.66
C HIS A 224 -21.42 34.99 -5.79
N LYS A 225 -21.08 34.34 -6.90
CA LYS A 225 -19.72 33.80 -7.10
C LYS A 225 -18.69 34.88 -7.46
N LEU A 226 -19.07 35.87 -8.28
CA LEU A 226 -18.21 37.04 -8.47
C LEU A 226 -17.98 37.80 -7.16
N SER A 227 -19.01 37.87 -6.30
CA SER A 227 -18.87 38.43 -4.95
C SER A 227 -17.89 37.64 -4.08
N LEU A 228 -17.68 36.34 -4.36
CA LEU A 228 -16.72 35.51 -3.65
C LEU A 228 -15.27 35.73 -4.16
N GLU A 229 -15.04 35.95 -5.45
CA GLU A 229 -13.69 36.38 -5.92
C GLU A 229 -13.32 37.79 -5.45
N PHE A 230 -14.33 38.64 -5.24
CA PHE A 230 -14.21 39.94 -4.57
C PHE A 230 -14.62 39.87 -3.08
N LEU A 231 -14.35 38.75 -2.39
CA LEU A 231 -14.75 38.37 -1.01
C LEU A 231 -14.65 39.43 0.09
N SER A 232 -14.04 40.58 -0.16
CA SER A 232 -13.89 41.70 0.77
C SER A 232 -14.76 42.92 0.46
N LEU A 233 -15.39 43.02 -0.71
CA LEU A 233 -16.13 44.22 -1.15
C LEU A 233 -17.64 44.12 -0.84
N THR A 234 -18.23 45.20 -0.35
CA THR A 234 -19.69 45.33 -0.17
C THR A 234 -20.39 45.54 -1.53
N PRO A 235 -21.72 45.31 -1.64
CA PRO A 235 -22.44 45.51 -2.91
C PRO A 235 -22.24 46.90 -3.54
N SER A 236 -22.22 47.96 -2.74
CA SER A 236 -21.94 49.33 -3.22
C SER A 236 -20.49 49.51 -3.68
N GLU A 237 -19.52 48.85 -3.02
CA GLU A 237 -18.13 48.85 -3.44
C GLU A 237 -17.92 48.08 -4.75
N ILE A 238 -18.65 46.98 -4.97
CA ILE A 238 -18.64 46.22 -6.23
C ILE A 238 -19.17 47.09 -7.38
N GLN A 239 -20.29 47.80 -7.17
CA GLN A 239 -20.84 48.73 -8.17
C GLN A 239 -19.83 49.81 -8.55
N VAL A 240 -19.16 50.42 -7.57
CA VAL A 240 -18.12 51.43 -7.82
C VAL A 240 -16.89 50.80 -8.49
N ALA A 241 -16.44 49.62 -8.07
CA ALA A 241 -15.31 48.90 -8.66
C ALA A 241 -15.55 48.58 -10.15
N ASN A 242 -16.75 48.12 -10.51
CA ASN A 242 -17.14 47.86 -11.89
C ASN A 242 -17.07 49.13 -12.75
N LEU A 243 -17.66 50.23 -12.30
CA LEU A 243 -17.61 51.50 -13.03
C LEU A 243 -16.18 52.04 -13.18
N VAL A 244 -15.31 51.81 -12.18
CA VAL A 244 -13.88 52.12 -12.27
C VAL A 244 -13.18 51.24 -13.31
N LYS A 245 -13.47 49.93 -13.36
CA LYS A 245 -12.94 48.98 -14.35
C LYS A 245 -13.30 49.42 -15.78
N PHE A 246 -14.52 49.90 -16.00
CA PHE A 246 -14.99 50.47 -17.27
C PHE A 246 -14.47 51.88 -17.58
N GLY A 247 -13.60 52.44 -16.74
CA GLY A 247 -12.92 53.69 -17.01
C GLY A 247 -13.69 54.96 -16.65
N LYS A 248 -14.81 54.85 -15.93
CA LYS A 248 -15.55 56.03 -15.45
C LYS A 248 -14.73 56.79 -14.41
N THR A 249 -14.75 58.11 -14.51
CA THR A 249 -14.15 59.05 -13.56
C THR A 249 -15.00 59.15 -12.29
N THR A 250 -14.42 59.65 -11.19
CA THR A 250 -15.17 59.89 -9.93
C THR A 250 -16.41 60.75 -10.16
N LYS A 251 -16.32 61.77 -11.01
CA LYS A 251 -17.45 62.67 -11.35
C LYS A 251 -18.55 61.98 -12.15
N GLU A 252 -18.21 61.01 -13.00
CA GLU A 252 -19.19 60.24 -13.76
C GLU A 252 -19.87 59.20 -12.87
N ILE A 253 -19.12 58.49 -12.04
CA ILE A 253 -19.67 57.52 -11.09
C ILE A 253 -20.61 58.21 -10.10
N ALA A 254 -20.25 59.39 -9.60
CA ALA A 254 -21.09 60.20 -8.72
C ALA A 254 -22.44 60.54 -9.37
N ARG A 255 -22.44 60.89 -10.66
CA ARG A 255 -23.67 61.15 -11.42
C ARG A 255 -24.49 59.89 -11.66
N ILE A 256 -23.86 58.78 -12.04
CA ILE A 256 -24.52 57.50 -12.34
C ILE A 256 -25.21 56.93 -11.08
N LEU A 257 -24.54 57.00 -9.93
CA LEU A 257 -25.06 56.43 -8.68
C LEU A 257 -25.86 57.44 -7.84
N ASN A 258 -26.03 58.68 -8.32
CA ASN A 258 -26.66 59.78 -7.57
C ASN A 258 -26.05 59.98 -6.16
N LEU A 259 -24.72 60.00 -6.08
CA LEU A 259 -23.95 60.14 -4.84
C LEU A 259 -22.97 61.31 -4.95
N SER A 260 -22.48 61.79 -3.80
CA SER A 260 -21.46 62.83 -3.78
C SER A 260 -20.10 62.31 -4.29
N GLY A 261 -19.31 63.18 -4.93
CA GLY A 261 -17.94 62.82 -5.35
C GLY A 261 -17.07 62.32 -4.19
N LYS A 262 -17.24 62.91 -2.98
CA LYS A 262 -16.54 62.47 -1.76
C LYS A 262 -16.92 61.04 -1.36
N THR A 263 -18.18 60.65 -1.53
CA THR A 263 -18.65 59.27 -1.28
C THR A 263 -17.99 58.28 -2.23
N ILE A 264 -17.82 58.65 -3.51
CA ILE A 264 -17.14 57.78 -4.49
C ILE A 264 -15.65 57.66 -4.19
N GLU A 265 -14.99 58.74 -3.76
CA GLU A 265 -13.59 58.68 -3.31
C GLU A 265 -13.43 57.78 -2.08
N PHE A 266 -14.38 57.82 -1.14
CA PHE A 266 -14.41 56.91 -0.01
C PHE A 266 -14.49 55.45 -0.47
N TYR A 267 -15.42 55.11 -1.36
CA TYR A 267 -15.52 53.76 -1.91
C TYR A 267 -14.25 53.34 -2.66
N ARG A 268 -13.66 54.21 -3.50
CA ARG A 268 -12.39 53.93 -4.18
C ARG A 268 -11.25 53.64 -3.20
N LYS A 269 -11.17 54.39 -2.09
CA LYS A 269 -10.17 54.15 -1.04
C LYS A 269 -10.43 52.84 -0.30
N SER A 270 -11.70 52.55 0.02
CA SER A 270 -12.09 51.28 0.66
C SER A 270 -11.76 50.08 -0.21
N ILE A 271 -12.06 50.15 -1.52
CA ILE A 271 -11.71 49.12 -2.51
C ILE A 271 -10.19 48.91 -2.53
N ARG A 272 -9.39 49.98 -2.64
CA ARG A 272 -7.91 49.88 -2.60
C ARG A 272 -7.38 49.21 -1.34
N LYS A 273 -8.03 49.41 -0.19
CA LYS A 273 -7.70 48.76 1.08
C LYS A 273 -8.00 47.27 1.02
N LYS A 274 -9.21 46.94 0.59
CA LYS A 274 -9.75 45.58 0.55
C LYS A 274 -9.09 44.68 -0.51
N VAL A 275 -8.53 45.27 -1.57
CA VAL A 275 -7.76 44.56 -2.62
C VAL A 275 -6.24 44.65 -2.43
N GLY A 276 -5.74 45.18 -1.31
CA GLY A 276 -4.32 45.11 -0.95
C GLY A 276 -3.36 46.01 -1.76
N ILE A 277 -3.87 47.08 -2.38
CA ILE A 277 -3.07 48.06 -3.15
C ILE A 277 -2.99 49.45 -2.51
N THR A 278 -3.32 49.54 -1.23
CA THR A 278 -3.16 50.78 -0.46
C THR A 278 -1.70 51.21 -0.47
N ASN A 279 -1.46 52.51 -0.69
CA ASN A 279 -0.12 53.13 -0.75
C ASN A 279 0.83 52.60 -1.84
N LYS A 280 0.35 51.77 -2.77
CA LYS A 280 1.13 51.37 -3.96
C LYS A 280 0.84 52.33 -5.11
N SER A 281 1.85 52.64 -5.93
CA SER A 281 1.70 53.43 -7.18
C SER A 281 1.02 52.63 -8.31
N ILE A 282 -0.01 51.88 -7.96
CA ILE A 282 -0.80 51.05 -8.87
C ILE A 282 -2.13 51.76 -9.11
N ASN A 283 -2.47 52.00 -10.38
CA ASN A 283 -3.77 52.55 -10.75
C ASN A 283 -4.89 51.54 -10.45
N LEU A 284 -5.94 51.97 -9.75
CA LEU A 284 -7.03 51.08 -9.33
C LEU A 284 -7.74 50.43 -10.54
N ARG A 285 -7.92 51.17 -11.65
CA ARG A 285 -8.50 50.61 -12.88
C ARG A 285 -7.60 49.52 -13.46
N THR A 286 -6.32 49.82 -13.64
CA THR A 286 -5.34 48.86 -14.19
C THR A 286 -5.30 47.57 -13.36
N PHE A 287 -5.32 47.70 -12.03
CA PHE A 287 -5.38 46.56 -11.13
C PHE A 287 -6.66 45.72 -11.35
N LEU A 288 -7.83 46.36 -11.30
CA LEU A 288 -9.13 45.70 -11.48
C LEU A 288 -9.35 45.10 -12.88
N THR A 289 -8.61 45.57 -13.90
CA THR A 289 -8.58 44.96 -15.24
C THR A 289 -7.56 43.83 -15.37
N SER A 290 -6.54 43.76 -14.49
CA SER A 290 -5.44 42.78 -14.55
C SER A 290 -5.65 41.53 -13.69
N THR A 291 -6.52 41.60 -12.67
CA THR A 291 -6.99 40.42 -11.93
C THR A 291 -7.91 39.61 -12.86
N LYS A 292 -7.35 38.51 -13.38
CA LYS A 292 -8.06 37.41 -14.04
C LYS A 292 -8.74 36.53 -13.01
#